data_AF-A0A656JQI0-F1
#
_entry.id   AF-A0A656JQI0-F1
#
_cell.length_a   1.000
_cell.length_b   1.000
_cell.length_c   1.000
_cell.angle_alpha   90.00
_cell.angle_beta   90.00
_cell.angle_gamma   90.00
#
_symmetry.space_group_name_H-M   'P 1'
#
loop_
_entity.id
_entity.type
_entity.pdbx_description
1 polymer ?
#
loop_
_entity_poly.entity_id
_entity_poly.type
_entity_poly.pdbx_seq_one_letter_code
_entity_poly.pdbx_strand_id
1 'polypeptide(L)'
;MFGFFRPARHQAPLPEEKVDSTYRRLRWQIFAGIFIGYAGYYLLRKNFSLAMPYLIDEGYTRGQLGVAMSAIAIAYGLSKFLMGIISDRSNPRYFLPFGLLVSAGIMFIFGFAPWATSSVTIMFVLLFINGWAQGMGWPPS
;
A
#
# COMPACT_ATOMS: atom_id res chain seq x y z
N MET A 1 8.46 14.15 16.66
CA MET A 1 8.27 13.08 15.65
C MET A 1 7.91 11.78 16.36
N PHE A 2 6.69 11.27 16.12
CA PHE A 2 6.19 10.01 16.67
C PHE A 2 7.15 8.85 16.34
N GLY A 3 7.46 8.02 17.33
CA GLY A 3 8.65 7.14 17.37
C GLY A 3 8.71 6.01 16.32
N PHE A 4 7.64 5.76 15.57
CA PHE A 4 7.55 4.62 14.64
C PHE A 4 8.31 4.83 13.32
N PHE A 5 8.53 6.08 12.90
CA PHE A 5 9.19 6.43 11.63
C PHE A 5 10.66 6.86 11.80
N ARG A 6 11.26 6.67 12.98
CA ARG A 6 12.64 7.12 13.21
C ARG A 6 13.63 6.41 12.26
N PRO A 7 14.60 7.14 11.69
CA PRO A 7 15.66 6.54 10.89
C PRO A 7 16.42 5.49 11.70
N ALA A 8 16.95 4.48 11.02
CA ALA A 8 17.72 3.42 11.66
C ALA A 8 18.85 4.04 12.49
N ARG A 9 18.99 3.64 13.76
CA ARG A 9 20.09 4.09 14.63
C ARG A 9 21.41 3.68 13.98
N HIS A 10 22.39 4.58 13.98
CA HIS A 10 23.74 4.29 13.51
C HIS A 10 24.30 3.08 14.27
N GLN A 11 24.69 2.04 13.53
CA GLN A 11 25.29 0.82 14.08
C GLN A 11 26.79 0.82 13.79
N ALA A 12 27.58 0.35 14.76
CA ALA A 12 29.01 0.17 14.55
C ALA A 12 29.27 -0.83 13.40
N PRO A 13 30.30 -0.59 12.56
CA PRO A 13 30.62 -1.49 11.47
C PRO A 13 30.87 -2.92 11.95
N LEU A 14 30.42 -3.91 11.17
CA LEU A 14 30.75 -5.32 11.41
C LEU A 14 32.24 -5.57 11.16
N PRO A 15 32.87 -6.56 11.84
CA PRO A 15 34.23 -7.00 11.53
C PRO A 15 34.35 -7.41 10.06
N GLU A 16 35.44 -7.00 9.37
CA GLU A 16 35.62 -7.15 7.92
C GLU A 16 35.40 -8.59 7.42
N GLU A 17 35.83 -9.60 8.18
CA GLU A 17 35.64 -11.03 7.86
C GLU A 17 34.17 -11.46 7.73
N LYS A 18 33.24 -10.78 8.39
CA LYS A 18 31.81 -11.13 8.41
C LYS A 18 30.97 -10.29 7.46
N VAL A 19 31.55 -9.29 6.82
CA VAL A 19 30.83 -8.33 5.97
C VAL A 19 30.23 -9.04 4.76
N ASP A 20 31.01 -9.80 3.99
CA ASP A 20 30.54 -10.42 2.74
C ASP A 20 29.41 -11.44 2.94
N SER A 21 29.55 -12.32 3.93
CA SER A 21 28.54 -13.34 4.23
C SER A 21 27.23 -12.73 4.73
N THR A 22 27.33 -11.72 5.60
CA THR A 22 26.17 -11.00 6.14
C THR A 22 25.50 -10.16 5.05
N TYR A 23 26.28 -9.48 4.20
CA TYR A 23 25.79 -8.67 3.10
C TYR A 23 25.02 -9.50 2.07
N ARG A 24 25.54 -10.68 1.69
CA ARG A 24 24.85 -11.60 0.77
C ARG A 24 23.51 -12.06 1.33
N ARG A 25 23.45 -12.42 2.62
CA ARG A 25 22.21 -12.82 3.29
C ARG A 25 21.21 -11.67 3.36
N LEU A 26 21.64 -10.49 3.76
CA LEU A 26 20.77 -9.31 3.90
C LEU A 26 20.22 -8.85 2.55
N ARG A 27 21.01 -8.88 1.46
CA ARG A 27 20.51 -8.58 0.11
C ARG A 27 19.37 -9.49 -0.30
N TRP A 28 19.51 -10.80 -0.10
CA TRP A 28 18.46 -11.76 -0.42
C TRP A 28 17.22 -11.56 0.44
N GLN A 29 17.38 -11.27 1.74
CA GLN A 29 16.25 -10.97 2.62
C GLN A 29 15.52 -9.69 2.21
N ILE A 30 16.24 -8.62 1.89
CA ILE A 30 15.67 -7.35 1.44
C ILE A 30 14.98 -7.54 0.10
N PHE A 31 15.63 -8.22 -0.85
CA PHE A 31 15.07 -8.51 -2.17
C PHE A 31 13.76 -9.30 -2.05
N ALA A 32 13.76 -10.41 -1.32
CA ALA A 32 12.56 -11.20 -1.10
C ALA A 32 11.45 -10.40 -0.41
N GLY A 33 11.80 -9.57 0.59
CA GLY A 33 10.85 -8.71 1.30
C GLY A 33 10.20 -7.67 0.40
N ILE A 34 10.99 -6.95 -0.41
CA ILE A 34 10.47 -5.97 -1.36
C ILE A 34 9.66 -6.66 -2.45
N PHE A 35 10.15 -7.78 -2.99
CA PHE A 35 9.47 -8.53 -4.04
C PHE A 35 8.09 -9.02 -3.58
N ILE A 36 8.02 -9.71 -2.45
CA ILE A 36 6.76 -10.22 -1.89
C ILE A 36 5.83 -9.07 -1.49
N GLY A 37 6.38 -8.02 -0.86
CA GLY A 37 5.59 -6.85 -0.47
C GLY A 37 4.94 -6.17 -1.68
N TYR A 38 5.71 -5.98 -2.76
CA TYR A 38 5.21 -5.37 -3.99
C TYR A 38 4.22 -6.28 -4.73
N ALA A 39 4.45 -7.60 -4.73
CA ALA A 39 3.47 -8.57 -5.23
C ALA A 39 2.14 -8.48 -4.47
N GLY A 40 2.18 -8.31 -3.15
CA GLY A 40 1.00 -8.08 -2.31
C GLY A 40 0.18 -6.85 -2.73
N TYR A 41 0.84 -5.74 -3.07
CA TYR A 41 0.15 -4.55 -3.59
C TYR A 41 -0.60 -4.84 -4.89
N TYR A 42 -0.02 -5.64 -5.79
CA TYR A 42 -0.67 -6.01 -7.05
C TYR A 42 -1.93 -6.86 -6.84
N LEU A 43 -1.90 -7.78 -5.87
CA LEU A 43 -3.08 -8.60 -5.52
C LEU A 43 -4.24 -7.70 -5.07
N LEU A 44 -3.95 -6.75 -4.18
CA LEU A 44 -4.98 -5.86 -3.61
C LEU A 44 -5.57 -4.90 -4.66
N ARG A 45 -4.77 -4.48 -5.66
CA ARG A 45 -5.19 -3.49 -6.66
C ARG A 45 -6.31 -3.96 -7.58
N LYS A 46 -6.44 -5.26 -7.83
CA LYS A 46 -7.40 -5.80 -8.80
C LYS A 46 -8.71 -6.28 -8.19
N ASN A 47 -8.80 -6.39 -6.86
CA ASN A 47 -9.97 -6.90 -6.16
C ASN A 47 -11.26 -6.13 -6.49
N PHE A 48 -11.21 -4.79 -6.48
CA PHE A 48 -12.41 -3.99 -6.80
C PHE A 48 -12.85 -4.17 -8.26
N SER A 49 -11.91 -4.34 -9.19
CA SER A 49 -12.25 -4.60 -10.60
C SER A 49 -12.90 -5.97 -10.81
N LEU A 50 -12.53 -6.96 -10.00
CA LEU A 50 -13.19 -8.27 -9.98
C LEU A 50 -14.59 -8.21 -9.35
N ALA A 51 -14.81 -7.30 -8.40
CA ALA A 51 -16.10 -7.09 -7.73
C ALA A 51 -17.11 -6.25 -8.54
N MET A 52 -16.64 -5.44 -9.49
CA MET A 52 -17.49 -4.59 -10.33
C MET A 52 -18.68 -5.30 -10.99
N PRO A 53 -18.56 -6.47 -11.66
CA PRO A 53 -19.70 -7.14 -12.28
C PRO A 53 -20.79 -7.49 -11.24
N TYR A 54 -20.41 -7.98 -10.06
CA TYR A 54 -21.35 -8.31 -8.99
C TYR A 54 -22.08 -7.06 -8.47
N LEU A 55 -21.37 -5.94 -8.33
CA LEU A 55 -21.99 -4.67 -7.91
C LEU A 55 -22.97 -4.13 -8.97
N ILE A 56 -22.73 -4.42 -10.25
CA ILE A 56 -23.68 -4.05 -11.32
C ILE A 56 -24.96 -4.88 -11.21
N ASP A 57 -24.83 -6.18 -10.90
CA ASP A 57 -25.98 -7.07 -10.69
C ASP A 57 -26.81 -6.66 -9.46
N GLU A 58 -26.19 -6.05 -8.44
CA GLU A 58 -26.89 -5.46 -7.27
C GLU A 58 -27.59 -4.13 -7.58
N GLY A 59 -27.44 -3.57 -8.78
CA GLY A 59 -28.14 -2.36 -9.22
C GLY A 59 -27.29 -1.11 -9.32
N TYR A 60 -25.97 -1.19 -9.15
CA TYR A 60 -25.08 -0.04 -9.40
C TYR A 60 -24.83 0.18 -10.88
N THR A 61 -24.77 1.45 -11.28
CA THR A 61 -24.39 1.81 -12.65
C THR A 61 -22.88 1.77 -12.83
N ARG A 62 -22.42 1.44 -14.05
CA ARG A 62 -20.99 1.50 -14.42
C ARG A 62 -20.38 2.88 -14.17
N GLY A 63 -21.17 3.95 -14.33
CA GLY A 63 -20.75 5.33 -14.05
C GLY A 63 -20.43 5.55 -12.58
N GLN A 64 -21.32 5.09 -11.67
CA GLN A 64 -21.10 5.21 -10.22
C GLN A 64 -19.85 4.44 -9.76
N LEU A 65 -19.66 3.21 -10.25
CA LEU A 65 -18.47 2.41 -9.94
C LEU A 65 -17.20 3.02 -10.56
N GLY A 66 -17.31 3.63 -11.74
CA GLY A 66 -16.23 4.40 -12.35
C GLY A 66 -15.79 5.61 -11.51
N VAL A 67 -16.75 6.34 -10.94
CA VAL A 67 -16.47 7.44 -10.00
C VAL A 67 -15.78 6.91 -8.76
N ALA A 68 -16.24 5.80 -8.19
CA ALA A 68 -15.56 5.19 -7.04
C ALA A 68 -14.11 4.77 -7.38
N MET A 69 -13.86 4.17 -8.55
CA MET A 69 -12.50 3.84 -8.99
C MET A 69 -11.61 5.05 -9.26
N SER A 70 -12.19 6.17 -9.68
CA SER A 70 -11.44 7.42 -9.89
C SER A 70 -10.75 7.89 -8.61
N ALA A 71 -11.33 7.58 -7.45
CA ALA A 71 -10.75 7.88 -6.13
C ALA A 71 -9.37 7.24 -5.97
N ILE A 72 -9.16 6.01 -6.48
CA ILE A 72 -7.87 5.32 -6.42
C ILE A 72 -6.83 6.11 -7.21
N ALA A 73 -7.17 6.55 -8.42
CA ALA A 73 -6.24 7.27 -9.29
C ALA A 73 -5.88 8.65 -8.72
N ILE A 74 -6.88 9.38 -8.21
CA ILE A 74 -6.69 10.70 -7.57
C ILE A 74 -5.82 10.55 -6.32
N ALA A 75 -6.18 9.63 -5.42
CA ALA A 75 -5.44 9.40 -4.19
C ALA A 75 -4.02 8.92 -4.45
N TYR A 76 -3.82 8.05 -5.43
CA TYR A 76 -2.49 7.58 -5.82
C TYR A 76 -1.63 8.72 -6.37
N GLY A 77 -2.20 9.58 -7.22
CA GLY A 77 -1.53 10.76 -7.74
C GLY A 77 -1.08 11.70 -6.62
N LEU A 78 -2.00 12.10 -5.75
CA LEU A 78 -1.72 12.99 -4.61
C LEU A 78 -0.74 12.36 -3.61
N SER A 79 -0.94 11.09 -3.29
CA SER A 79 -0.07 10.36 -2.38
C SER A 79 1.35 10.30 -2.92
N LYS A 80 1.57 10.11 -4.23
CA LYS A 80 2.93 10.04 -4.77
C LYS A 80 3.72 11.34 -4.55
N PHE A 81 3.07 12.50 -4.66
CA PHE A 81 3.70 13.80 -4.39
C PHE A 81 4.00 14.01 -2.90
N LEU A 82 3.04 13.72 -2.03
CA LEU A 82 3.17 13.99 -0.60
C LEU A 82 4.01 12.95 0.13
N MET A 83 3.83 11.68 -0.22
CA MET A 83 4.53 10.55 0.40
C MET A 83 5.95 10.39 -0.13
N GLY A 84 6.31 10.97 -1.28
CA GLY A 84 7.71 11.10 -1.69
C GLY A 84 8.53 11.89 -0.66
N ILE A 85 8.05 13.07 -0.27
CA ILE A 85 8.71 13.94 0.72
C ILE A 85 8.77 13.28 2.11
N ILE A 86 7.72 12.56 2.49
CA ILE A 86 7.63 11.86 3.79
C ILE A 86 8.53 10.61 3.79
N SER A 87 8.63 9.91 2.66
CA SER A 87 9.45 8.70 2.54
C SER A 87 10.93 9.01 2.68
N ASP A 88 11.43 10.12 2.13
CA ASP A 88 12.83 10.56 2.29
C ASP A 88 13.25 10.74 3.76
N ARG A 89 12.29 11.03 4.64
CA ARG A 89 12.51 11.21 6.09
C ARG A 89 12.10 9.98 6.92
N SER A 90 11.54 8.96 6.29
CA SER A 90 10.96 7.78 6.94
C SER A 90 11.78 6.53 6.67
N ASN A 91 11.78 5.59 7.61
CA ASN A 91 12.47 4.32 7.42
C ASN A 91 11.71 3.44 6.39
N PRO A 92 12.32 3.09 5.23
CA PRO A 92 11.66 2.31 4.18
C PRO A 92 11.15 0.95 4.68
N ARG A 93 11.81 0.39 5.70
CA ARG A 93 11.46 -0.92 6.30
C ARG A 93 10.08 -0.94 6.95
N TYR A 94 9.60 0.20 7.44
CA TYR A 94 8.27 0.31 8.06
C TYR A 94 7.24 0.92 7.12
N PHE A 95 7.68 1.75 6.17
CA PHE A 95 6.80 2.47 5.25
C PHE A 95 6.05 1.53 4.28
N LEU A 96 6.79 0.61 3.65
CA LEU A 96 6.23 -0.31 2.66
C LEU A 96 5.22 -1.30 3.29
N PRO A 97 5.52 -1.98 4.41
CA PRO A 97 4.56 -2.89 5.05
C PRO A 97 3.35 -2.16 5.63
N PHE A 98 3.50 -0.91 6.11
CA PHE A 98 2.39 -0.15 6.65
C PHE A 98 1.32 0.16 5.59
N GLY A 99 1.73 0.65 4.41
CA GLY A 99 0.79 0.86 3.31
C GLY A 99 0.13 -0.45 2.84
N LEU A 100 0.86 -1.57 2.90
CA LEU A 100 0.32 -2.88 2.53
C LEU A 100 -0.74 -3.34 3.52
N LEU A 101 -0.49 -3.18 4.83
CA LEU A 101 -1.44 -3.51 5.88
C LEU A 101 -2.71 -2.67 5.81
N VAL A 102 -2.58 -1.36 5.54
CA VAL A 102 -3.74 -0.47 5.37
C VAL A 102 -4.54 -0.87 4.13
N SER A 103 -3.86 -1.14 3.01
CA SER A 103 -4.52 -1.60 1.78
C SER A 103 -5.24 -2.93 1.97
N ALA A 104 -4.59 -3.89 2.66
CA ALA A 104 -5.19 -5.17 3.00
C ALA A 104 -6.43 -4.99 3.89
N GLY A 105 -6.33 -4.18 4.95
CA GLY A 105 -7.44 -3.89 5.85
C GLY A 105 -8.66 -3.33 5.12
N ILE A 106 -8.45 -2.43 4.15
CA ILE A 106 -9.56 -1.90 3.33
C ILE A 106 -10.19 -2.99 2.46
N MET A 107 -9.39 -3.86 1.85
CA MET A 107 -9.93 -4.96 1.05
C MET A 107 -10.69 -5.98 1.91
N PHE A 108 -10.24 -6.22 3.15
CA PHE A 108 -11.00 -7.00 4.13
C PHE A 108 -12.33 -6.32 4.51
N ILE A 109 -12.34 -5.00 4.70
CA ILE A 109 -13.58 -4.25 4.95
C ILE A 109 -14.55 -4.42 3.76
N PHE A 110 -14.07 -4.31 2.52
CA PHE A 110 -14.91 -4.56 1.34
C PHE A 110 -15.48 -5.99 1.28
N GLY A 111 -14.73 -6.99 1.75
CA GLY A 111 -15.17 -8.39 1.72
C GLY A 111 -16.09 -8.80 2.88
N PHE A 112 -15.89 -8.26 4.08
CA PHE A 112 -16.57 -8.72 5.30
C PHE A 112 -17.61 -7.74 5.85
N ALA A 113 -17.59 -6.48 5.44
CA ALA A 113 -18.55 -5.47 5.89
C ALA A 113 -19.53 -5.11 4.76
N PRO A 114 -20.78 -5.60 4.80
CA PRO A 114 -21.81 -5.29 3.79
C PRO A 114 -22.11 -3.78 3.70
N TRP A 115 -21.87 -3.03 4.77
CA TRP A 115 -22.04 -1.57 4.78
C TRP A 115 -21.02 -0.84 3.89
N ALA A 116 -19.89 -1.47 3.57
CA ALA A 116 -18.82 -0.88 2.76
C ALA A 116 -19.26 -0.66 1.30
N THR A 117 -20.17 -1.50 0.80
CA THR A 117 -20.73 -1.40 -0.55
C THR A 117 -22.08 -0.68 -0.59
N SER A 118 -22.65 -0.28 0.55
CA SER A 118 -24.00 0.30 0.62
C SER A 118 -24.17 1.66 -0.06
N SER A 119 -23.08 2.40 -0.28
CA SER A 119 -23.13 3.70 -0.95
C SER A 119 -21.88 3.98 -1.77
N VAL A 120 -22.07 4.63 -2.92
CA VAL A 120 -20.99 5.08 -3.81
C VAL A 120 -20.02 5.99 -3.07
N THR A 121 -20.50 6.82 -2.14
CA THR A 121 -19.65 7.71 -1.34
C THR A 121 -18.75 6.92 -0.38
N ILE A 122 -19.28 5.87 0.25
CA ILE A 122 -18.49 5.01 1.15
C ILE A 122 -17.42 4.28 0.34
N MET A 123 -17.80 3.71 -0.81
CA MET A 123 -16.87 3.07 -1.73
C MET A 123 -15.77 4.05 -2.18
N PHE A 124 -16.15 5.28 -2.53
CA PHE A 124 -15.19 6.32 -2.92
C PHE A 124 -14.19 6.62 -1.81
N VAL A 125 -14.64 6.82 -0.57
CA VAL A 125 -13.74 7.12 0.57
C VAL A 125 -12.82 5.95 0.87
N LEU A 126 -13.34 4.72 0.90
CA LEU A 126 -12.53 3.53 1.15
C LEU A 126 -11.49 3.32 0.04
N LEU A 127 -11.89 3.47 -1.23
CA LEU A 127 -10.99 3.39 -2.37
C LEU A 127 -9.98 4.55 -2.42
N PHE A 128 -10.34 5.73 -1.93
CA PHE A 128 -9.42 6.86 -1.78
C PHE A 128 -8.32 6.50 -0.77
N ILE A 129 -8.67 6.02 0.42
CA ILE A 129 -7.68 5.62 1.43
C ILE A 129 -6.84 4.46 0.89
N ASN A 130 -7.45 3.54 0.13
CA ASN A 130 -6.72 2.43 -0.49
C ASN A 130 -5.70 2.93 -1.52
N GLY A 131 -6.10 3.83 -2.43
CA GLY A 131 -5.22 4.45 -3.41
C GLY A 131 -4.09 5.24 -2.78
N TRP A 132 -4.37 5.91 -1.65
CA TRP A 132 -3.35 6.59 -0.85
C TRP A 132 -2.34 5.61 -0.26
N ALA A 133 -2.81 4.54 0.37
CA ALA A 133 -1.95 3.49 0.92
C ALA A 133 -1.12 2.79 -0.17
N GLN A 134 -1.69 2.60 -1.37
CA GLN A 134 -0.96 2.10 -2.54
C GLN A 134 0.13 3.07 -3.02
N GLY A 135 -0.11 4.39 -2.92
CA GLY A 135 0.90 5.41 -3.22
C GLY A 135 2.10 5.36 -2.28
N MET A 136 1.92 4.91 -1.03
CA MET A 136 3.01 4.68 -0.07
C MET A 136 3.88 3.47 -0.42
N GLY A 137 3.35 2.49 -1.16
CA GLY A 137 4.09 1.29 -1.57
C GLY A 137 5.21 1.56 -2.57
N TRP A 138 5.20 2.72 -3.24
CA TRP A 138 6.21 3.12 -4.22
C TRP A 138 6.63 4.59 -4.02
N PRO A 139 7.33 4.87 -2.92
CA PRO A 139 8.70 5.38 -3.06
C PRO A 139 9.62 4.84 -1.95
N PRO A 140 10.57 3.96 -2.31
CA PRO A 140 11.96 4.24 -1.95
C PRO A 140 12.85 3.96 -3.16
N SER A 141 13.21 5.03 -3.87
CA SER A 141 14.37 5.09 -4.76
C SER A 141 15.41 5.96 -4.09
#